data_AF-A0A2X2BJT6-F1
#
_entry.id   AF-A0A2X2BJT6-F1
#
_cell.length_a   1.000
_cell.length_b   1.000
_cell.length_c   1.000
_cell.angle_alpha   90.00
_cell.angle_beta   90.00
_cell.angle_gamma   90.00
#
_symmetry.space_group_name_H-M   'P 1'
#
loop_
_entity.id
_entity.type
_entity.pdbx_description
1 polymer ?
#
loop_
_entity_poly.entity_id
_entity_poly.type
_entity_poly.pdbx_seq_one_letter_code
_entity_poly.pdbx_strand_id
1 'polypeptide(L)'
;MEFLFIVSIFLFLISVVCITLGMIKPSIIKLKNRKQSFIAFLVTFVLSIIGVLNFAPDTPDNQVTETQETITDSFVCSNKNAVYPSISAMIEDFNDYPSEMNGFELISENPLKIRLSAFALDNDFSDVKDNLAKRALVYGIFRTFINTNNDSITIVSNLVDYNNSYKKLKDSPEYTATITKDQALKITQKYIPINSLNDLIDENCSFTKQFNELRYDDSGKKGFDKFFNELTANK
;
A
#
# COMPACT_ATOMS: atom_id res chain seq x y z
N MET A 1 19.70 26.61 36.74
CA MET A 1 19.42 26.31 35.32
C MET A 1 17.93 26.18 35.04
N GLU A 2 17.16 25.54 35.93
CA GLU A 2 15.70 25.38 35.79
C GLU A 2 14.91 26.70 35.61
N PHE A 3 15.24 27.76 36.35
CA PHE A 3 14.56 29.06 36.21
C PHE A 3 14.70 29.67 34.79
N LEU A 4 15.90 29.59 34.20
CA LEU A 4 16.16 30.09 32.84
C LEU A 4 15.46 29.24 31.77
N PHE A 5 15.39 27.93 31.97
CA PHE A 5 14.67 27.01 31.10
C PHE A 5 13.16 27.28 31.12
N ILE A 6 12.57 27.45 32.31
CA ILE A 6 11.16 27.80 32.49
C ILE A 6 10.86 29.16 31.83
N VAL A 7 11.70 30.17 32.05
CA VAL A 7 11.56 31.50 31.39
C VAL A 7 11.62 31.37 29.87
N SER A 8 12.50 30.52 29.33
CA SER A 8 12.61 30.26 27.89
C SER A 8 11.32 29.65 27.31
N ILE A 9 10.71 28.68 28.00
CA ILE A 9 9.45 28.06 27.60
C ILE A 9 8.31 29.08 27.62
N PHE A 10 8.23 29.93 28.66
CA PHE A 10 7.21 30.97 28.72
C PHE A 10 7.34 31.99 27.57
N LEU A 11 8.57 32.41 27.24
CA LEU A 11 8.82 33.31 26.11
C LEU A 11 8.46 32.66 24.77
N PHE A 12 8.77 31.38 24.60
CA PHE A 12 8.36 30.60 23.43
C PHE A 12 6.83 30.59 23.26
N LEU A 13 6.09 30.25 24.32
CA LEU A 13 4.62 30.20 24.29
C LEU A 13 3.99 31.57 23.99
N ILE A 14 4.50 32.64 24.60
CA ILE A 14 4.03 34.02 24.33
C ILE A 14 4.28 34.39 22.86
N SER A 15 5.43 34.01 22.29
CA SER A 15 5.74 34.29 20.88
C SER A 15 4.77 33.60 19.93
N VAL A 16 4.43 32.33 20.18
CA VAL A 16 3.47 31.55 19.38
C VAL A 16 2.07 32.16 19.46
N VAL A 17 1.63 32.55 20.66
CA VAL A 17 0.32 33.21 20.85
C VAL A 17 0.27 34.55 20.13
N CYS A 18 1.34 35.35 20.20
CA CYS A 18 1.42 36.64 19.49
C CYS A 18 1.42 36.48 17.97
N ILE A 19 2.11 35.47 17.43
CA ILE A 19 2.12 35.17 15.98
C ILE A 19 0.73 34.72 15.52
N THR A 20 0.11 33.78 16.23
CA THR A 20 -1.21 33.23 15.86
C THR A 20 -2.31 34.29 15.97
N LEU A 21 -2.41 35.04 17.07
CA LEU A 21 -3.40 36.10 17.24
C LEU A 21 -3.15 37.29 16.31
N GLY A 22 -1.88 37.68 16.13
CA GLY A 22 -1.48 38.77 15.26
C GLY A 22 -1.69 38.50 13.76
N MET A 23 -1.71 37.23 13.34
CA MET A 23 -2.01 36.84 11.96
C MET A 23 -3.49 36.60 11.70
N ILE A 24 -4.18 35.90 12.62
CA ILE A 24 -5.54 35.39 12.38
C ILE A 24 -6.61 36.44 12.69
N LYS A 25 -6.39 37.38 13.64
CA LYS A 25 -7.43 38.33 14.06
C LYS A 25 -6.89 39.77 14.27
N PRO A 26 -6.65 40.53 13.18
CA PRO A 26 -5.99 41.85 13.21
C PRO A 26 -6.79 42.96 13.93
N SER A 27 -8.07 42.75 14.21
CA SER A 27 -8.91 43.73 14.91
C SER A 27 -8.62 43.85 16.41
N ILE A 28 -7.89 42.88 16.99
CA ILE A 28 -7.66 42.79 18.44
C ILE A 28 -6.36 43.49 18.87
N ILE A 29 -5.32 43.49 18.02
CA ILE A 29 -4.01 44.05 18.35
C ILE A 29 -3.58 45.05 17.25
N LYS A 30 -3.62 46.34 17.56
CA LYS A 30 -3.13 47.40 16.65
C LYS A 30 -1.61 47.46 16.69
N LEU A 31 -0.96 46.83 15.71
CA LEU A 31 0.50 46.92 15.51
C LEU A 31 0.81 48.04 14.51
N LYS A 32 1.63 49.02 14.94
CA LYS A 32 1.97 50.21 14.14
C LYS A 32 2.70 49.86 12.84
N ASN A 33 3.61 48.88 12.85
CA ASN A 33 4.39 48.40 11.68
C ASN A 33 4.40 46.85 11.61
N ARG A 34 3.29 46.26 11.15
CA ARG A 34 3.00 44.82 11.23
C ARG A 34 4.10 43.90 10.66
N LYS A 35 4.74 44.28 9.55
CA LYS A 35 5.83 43.50 8.94
C LYS A 35 7.10 43.47 9.79
N GLN A 36 7.47 44.61 10.40
CA GLN A 36 8.64 44.69 11.28
C GLN A 36 8.40 43.96 12.61
N SER A 37 7.19 44.05 13.16
CA SER A 37 6.81 43.30 14.36
C SER A 37 6.84 41.79 14.13
N PHE A 38 6.39 41.31 12.97
CA PHE A 38 6.44 39.89 12.61
C PHE A 38 7.88 39.36 12.54
N ILE A 39 8.78 40.10 11.89
CA ILE A 39 10.19 39.74 11.81
C ILE A 39 10.82 39.67 13.21
N ALA A 40 10.49 40.62 14.09
CA ALA A 40 10.97 40.59 15.47
C ALA A 40 10.49 39.32 16.21
N PHE A 41 9.21 38.95 16.10
CA PHE A 41 8.67 37.74 16.73
C PHE A 41 9.29 36.45 16.19
N LEU A 42 9.53 36.38 14.87
CA LEU A 42 10.17 35.23 14.24
C LEU A 42 11.61 35.05 14.74
N VAL A 43 12.36 36.15 14.86
CA VAL A 43 13.73 36.11 15.40
C VAL A 43 13.73 35.68 16.87
N THR A 44 12.80 36.17 17.69
CA THR A 44 12.68 35.75 19.09
C THR A 44 12.30 34.27 19.21
N PHE A 45 11.43 33.77 18.34
CA PHE A 45 11.04 32.35 18.30
C PHE A 45 12.25 31.44 18.01
N VAL A 46 13.03 31.76 16.96
CA VAL A 46 14.23 30.96 16.61
C VAL A 46 15.26 30.97 17.73
N LEU A 47 15.51 32.12 18.36
CA LEU A 47 16.45 32.22 19.48
C LEU A 47 15.98 31.43 20.72
N SER A 48 14.67 31.36 20.97
CA SER A 48 14.12 30.57 22.08
C SER A 48 14.24 29.05 21.88
N ILE A 49 14.19 28.56 20.63
CA ILE A 49 14.40 27.13 20.31
C ILE A 49 15.83 26.71 20.63
N ILE A 50 16.82 27.55 20.29
CA ILE A 50 18.23 27.30 20.59
C ILE A 50 18.44 27.24 22.12
N GLY A 51 17.72 28.05 22.90
CA GLY A 51 17.73 27.97 24.35
C GLY A 51 17.12 26.66 24.89
N VAL A 52 16.02 26.16 24.33
CA VAL A 52 15.37 24.92 24.80
C VAL A 52 16.25 23.69 24.52
N LEU A 53 16.93 23.64 23.37
CA LEU A 53 17.79 22.51 22.99
C LEU A 53 19.06 22.40 23.86
N ASN A 54 19.62 23.52 24.31
CA ASN A 54 20.86 23.52 25.09
C ASN A 54 20.66 23.37 26.61
N PHE A 55 19.43 23.44 27.11
CA PHE A 55 19.12 23.39 28.54
C PHE A 55 18.11 22.30 28.92
N ALA A 56 17.78 21.39 28.01
CA ALA A 56 17.00 20.20 28.33
C ALA A 56 17.79 19.35 29.34
N PRO A 57 17.19 18.96 30.48
CA PRO A 57 17.87 18.12 31.46
C PRO A 57 18.15 16.74 30.85
N ASP A 58 19.38 16.25 31.02
CA ASP A 58 19.76 14.90 30.62
C ASP A 58 18.88 13.88 31.37
N THR A 59 18.19 13.04 30.60
CA THR A 59 17.38 11.93 31.12
C THR A 59 18.34 10.85 31.63
N PRO A 60 18.12 10.25 32.82
CA PRO A 60 19.05 9.26 33.36
C PRO A 60 19.17 8.05 32.43
N ASP A 61 20.43 7.72 32.17
CA ASP A 61 20.96 6.73 31.25
C ASP A 61 20.56 5.30 31.68
N ASN A 62 19.53 4.74 31.05
CA ASN A 62 19.33 3.29 31.03
C ASN A 62 19.97 2.77 29.74
N GLN A 63 21.13 2.14 29.91
CA GLN A 63 21.92 1.56 28.82
C GLN A 63 21.08 0.62 27.95
N VAL A 64 20.74 1.09 26.75
CA VAL A 64 20.51 0.23 25.59
C VAL A 64 21.70 0.47 24.68
N THR A 65 22.51 -0.57 24.52
CA THR A 65 23.66 -0.61 23.63
C THR A 65 23.22 -0.23 22.22
N GLU A 66 23.61 0.96 21.78
CA GLU A 66 23.40 1.47 20.43
C GLU A 66 24.26 0.65 19.46
N THR A 67 23.70 -0.47 19.01
CA THR A 67 24.13 -1.05 17.73
C THR A 67 23.47 -0.21 16.66
N GLN A 68 24.29 0.46 15.86
CA GLN A 68 23.86 1.22 14.69
C GLN A 68 23.23 0.25 13.68
N GLU A 69 21.96 -0.10 13.86
CA GLU A 69 21.14 -0.73 12.85
C GLU A 69 20.84 0.32 11.79
N THR A 70 21.60 0.27 10.69
CA THR A 70 21.02 0.52 9.37
C THR A 70 19.68 -0.20 9.33
N ILE A 71 18.58 0.57 9.32
CA ILE A 71 17.26 0.05 8.99
C ILE A 71 17.32 -0.31 7.50
N THR A 72 17.91 -1.47 7.20
CA THR A 72 17.35 -2.34 6.19
C THR A 72 16.07 -2.86 6.81
N ASP A 73 14.97 -2.14 6.60
CA ASP A 73 13.63 -2.72 6.72
C ASP A 73 13.49 -3.71 5.56
N SER A 74 14.25 -4.81 5.63
CA SER A 74 13.91 -5.98 4.87
C SER A 74 12.63 -6.46 5.51
N PHE A 75 11.49 -6.21 4.86
CA PHE A 75 10.29 -6.97 5.11
C PHE A 75 10.68 -8.46 5.04
N VAL A 76 10.89 -9.08 6.21
CA VAL A 76 11.18 -10.51 6.28
C VAL A 76 9.83 -11.18 6.14
N CYS A 77 9.50 -11.54 4.90
CA CYS A 77 8.44 -12.48 4.59
C CYS A 77 8.71 -13.75 5.40
N SER A 78 8.05 -13.89 6.54
CA SER A 78 8.26 -15.01 7.47
C SER A 78 7.75 -16.34 6.88
N ASN A 79 7.09 -16.26 5.73
CA ASN A 79 6.02 -17.14 5.31
C ASN A 79 5.92 -17.24 3.78
N LYS A 80 7.07 -17.31 3.07
CA LYS A 80 7.15 -17.40 1.60
C LYS A 80 6.12 -18.39 1.03
N ASN A 81 6.08 -19.60 1.57
CA ASN A 81 5.13 -20.64 1.16
C ASN A 81 4.07 -20.89 2.23
N ALA A 82 3.68 -19.88 3.01
CA ALA A 82 2.62 -20.05 3.98
C ALA A 82 1.33 -20.43 3.27
N VAL A 83 0.74 -21.48 3.82
CA VAL A 83 -0.57 -21.98 3.41
C VAL A 83 -1.55 -21.51 4.48
N TYR A 84 -2.43 -20.59 4.10
CA TYR A 84 -3.44 -20.02 4.98
C TYR A 84 -4.64 -20.97 5.08
N PRO A 85 -5.36 -20.97 6.21
CA PRO A 85 -6.53 -21.81 6.40
C PRO A 85 -7.71 -21.43 5.48
N SER A 86 -7.75 -20.18 5.03
CA SER A 86 -8.77 -19.69 4.09
C SER A 86 -8.20 -18.60 3.19
N ILE A 87 -8.87 -18.36 2.07
CA ILE A 87 -8.53 -17.24 1.18
C ILE A 87 -8.71 -15.88 1.85
N SER A 88 -9.70 -15.75 2.75
CA SER A 88 -9.94 -14.49 3.47
C SER A 88 -8.78 -14.14 4.39
N ALA A 89 -8.23 -15.14 5.12
CA ALA A 89 -7.05 -14.95 5.96
C ALA A 89 -5.82 -14.57 5.12
N MET A 90 -5.67 -15.16 3.93
CA MET A 90 -4.61 -14.81 2.99
C MET A 90 -4.75 -13.36 2.51
N ILE A 91 -5.95 -12.94 2.09
CA ILE A 91 -6.20 -11.58 1.59
C ILE A 91 -6.01 -10.53 2.70
N GLU A 92 -6.42 -10.83 3.93
CA GLU A 92 -6.22 -9.96 5.09
C GLU A 92 -4.73 -9.75 5.39
N ASP A 93 -3.93 -10.81 5.34
CA ASP A 93 -2.49 -10.74 5.61
C ASP A 93 -1.71 -9.98 4.53
N PHE A 94 -2.02 -10.22 3.24
CA PHE A 94 -1.38 -9.48 2.15
C PHE A 94 -1.90 -8.03 2.03
N ASN A 95 -3.17 -7.80 2.36
CA ASN A 95 -3.85 -6.51 2.27
C ASN A 95 -3.78 -5.82 0.88
N ASP A 96 -3.53 -6.59 -0.19
CA ASP A 96 -3.47 -6.08 -1.57
C ASP A 96 -4.86 -5.74 -2.14
N TYR A 97 -5.92 -6.37 -1.60
CA TYR A 97 -7.33 -6.21 -2.00
C TYR A 97 -8.24 -6.04 -0.78
N PRO A 98 -8.16 -4.90 -0.08
CA PRO A 98 -8.89 -4.68 1.17
C PRO A 98 -10.41 -4.78 0.99
N SER A 99 -11.07 -5.52 1.90
CA SER A 99 -12.52 -5.76 1.83
C SER A 99 -13.34 -4.49 2.06
N GLU A 100 -12.87 -3.64 2.97
CA GLU A 100 -13.46 -2.34 3.31
C GLU A 100 -13.43 -1.34 2.15
N MET A 101 -12.53 -1.54 1.18
CA MET A 101 -12.47 -0.79 -0.07
C MET A 101 -13.08 -1.57 -1.23
N ASN A 102 -13.96 -2.55 -0.94
CA ASN A 102 -14.63 -3.37 -1.94
C ASN A 102 -13.64 -4.11 -2.88
N GLY A 103 -12.38 -4.28 -2.45
CA GLY A 103 -11.30 -4.94 -3.18
C GLY A 103 -11.45 -6.46 -3.18
N PHE A 104 -12.06 -7.05 -2.15
CA PHE A 104 -12.30 -8.48 -2.04
C PHE A 104 -13.75 -8.79 -1.67
N GLU A 105 -14.27 -9.87 -2.24
CA GLU A 105 -15.52 -10.50 -1.81
C GLU A 105 -15.40 -12.02 -1.93
N LEU A 106 -15.75 -12.74 -0.87
CA LEU A 106 -15.96 -14.17 -0.88
C LEU A 106 -17.40 -14.46 -1.33
N ILE A 107 -17.57 -15.05 -2.53
CA ILE A 107 -18.89 -15.34 -3.10
C ILE A 107 -19.37 -16.75 -2.68
N SER A 108 -18.46 -17.72 -2.64
CA SER A 108 -18.74 -19.10 -2.22
C SER A 108 -17.45 -19.74 -1.71
N GLU A 109 -17.54 -20.53 -0.64
CA GLU A 109 -16.38 -21.28 -0.10
C GLU A 109 -16.18 -22.64 -0.78
N ASN A 110 -17.25 -23.31 -1.20
CA ASN A 110 -17.17 -24.62 -1.83
C ASN A 110 -18.28 -24.83 -2.90
N PRO A 111 -17.94 -24.88 -4.20
CA PRO A 111 -16.60 -24.63 -4.75
C PRO A 111 -16.16 -23.19 -4.48
N LEU A 112 -14.85 -22.97 -4.35
CA LEU A 112 -14.30 -21.65 -4.04
C LEU A 112 -14.60 -20.67 -5.18
N LYS A 113 -15.28 -19.57 -4.87
CA LYS A 113 -15.51 -18.45 -5.77
C LYS A 113 -15.28 -17.14 -5.04
N ILE A 114 -14.40 -16.31 -5.58
CA ILE A 114 -14.11 -14.97 -5.05
C ILE A 114 -14.18 -13.92 -6.14
N ARG A 115 -14.29 -12.67 -5.72
CA ARG A 115 -14.11 -11.49 -6.57
C ARG A 115 -12.94 -10.66 -6.05
N LEU A 116 -12.06 -10.24 -6.96
CA LEU A 116 -11.02 -9.26 -6.70
C LEU A 116 -11.24 -8.02 -7.56
N SER A 117 -11.30 -6.86 -6.93
CA SER A 117 -11.52 -5.58 -7.59
C SER A 117 -10.26 -4.73 -7.51
N ALA A 118 -9.62 -4.46 -8.65
CA ALA A 118 -8.50 -3.52 -8.67
C ALA A 118 -9.00 -2.07 -8.63
N PHE A 119 -8.16 -1.18 -8.13
CA PHE A 119 -8.45 0.25 -8.10
C PHE A 119 -8.16 0.89 -9.45
N ALA A 120 -9.08 1.70 -9.93
CA ALA A 120 -8.92 2.53 -11.12
C ALA A 120 -9.62 3.88 -10.93
N LEU A 121 -9.35 4.81 -11.82
CA LEU A 121 -10.08 6.08 -11.94
C LEU A 121 -11.09 5.99 -13.09
N ASP A 122 -12.22 6.68 -12.94
CA ASP A 122 -13.26 6.74 -13.99
C ASP A 122 -12.72 7.29 -15.32
N ASN A 123 -11.74 8.19 -15.28
CA ASN A 123 -11.11 8.78 -16.45
C ASN A 123 -9.85 8.05 -16.96
N ASP A 124 -9.49 6.90 -16.39
CA ASP A 124 -8.39 6.09 -16.93
C ASP A 124 -8.70 5.60 -18.34
N PHE A 125 -7.64 5.45 -19.15
CA PHE A 125 -7.74 4.88 -20.47
C PHE A 125 -8.26 3.44 -20.43
N SER A 126 -8.95 3.03 -21.49
CA SER A 126 -9.61 1.72 -21.54
C SER A 126 -8.62 0.55 -21.46
N ASP A 127 -7.44 0.69 -22.06
CA ASP A 127 -6.35 -0.29 -21.99
C ASP A 127 -5.77 -0.42 -20.58
N VAL A 128 -5.62 0.69 -19.86
CA VAL A 128 -5.20 0.68 -18.44
C VAL A 128 -6.22 -0.09 -17.60
N LYS A 129 -7.51 0.23 -17.74
CA LYS A 129 -8.60 -0.46 -17.04
C LYS A 129 -8.62 -1.96 -17.36
N ASP A 130 -8.45 -2.30 -18.63
CA ASP A 130 -8.38 -3.69 -19.10
C ASP A 130 -7.24 -4.46 -18.43
N ASN A 131 -6.02 -3.91 -18.47
CA ASN A 131 -4.85 -4.53 -17.89
C ASN A 131 -4.95 -4.68 -16.37
N LEU A 132 -5.52 -3.70 -15.67
CA LEU A 132 -5.76 -3.79 -14.22
C LEU A 132 -6.71 -4.95 -13.88
N ALA A 133 -7.85 -5.08 -14.58
CA ALA A 133 -8.80 -6.16 -14.35
C ALA A 133 -8.20 -7.54 -14.68
N LYS A 134 -7.43 -7.65 -15.78
CA LYS A 134 -6.72 -8.88 -16.13
C LYS A 134 -5.71 -9.29 -15.06
N ARG A 135 -4.89 -8.35 -14.58
CA ARG A 135 -3.87 -8.59 -13.55
C ARG A 135 -4.47 -8.98 -12.21
N ALA A 136 -5.64 -8.44 -11.85
CA ALA A 136 -6.37 -8.84 -10.64
C ALA A 136 -6.82 -10.31 -10.71
N LEU A 137 -7.32 -10.75 -11.87
CA LEU A 137 -7.66 -12.16 -12.07
C LEU A 137 -6.43 -13.06 -11.96
N VAL A 138 -5.34 -12.70 -12.65
CA VAL A 138 -4.08 -13.45 -12.60
C VAL A 138 -3.54 -13.51 -11.18
N TYR A 139 -3.52 -12.37 -10.47
CA TYR A 139 -3.14 -12.32 -9.05
C TYR A 139 -3.96 -13.30 -8.22
N GLY A 140 -5.29 -13.24 -8.34
CA GLY A 140 -6.20 -14.09 -7.56
C GLY A 140 -5.98 -15.58 -7.82
N ILE A 141 -5.74 -15.96 -9.08
CA ILE A 141 -5.45 -17.36 -9.42
C ILE A 141 -4.19 -17.83 -8.70
N PHE A 142 -3.08 -17.12 -8.88
CA PHE A 142 -1.79 -17.62 -8.43
C PHE A 142 -1.60 -17.49 -6.92
N ARG A 143 -2.03 -16.37 -6.31
CA ARG A 143 -1.98 -16.26 -4.83
C ARG A 143 -2.82 -17.35 -4.17
N THR A 144 -4.03 -17.60 -4.66
CA THR A 144 -4.88 -18.65 -4.08
C THR A 144 -4.20 -20.02 -4.18
N PHE A 145 -3.66 -20.41 -5.34
CA PHE A 145 -3.03 -21.72 -5.47
C PHE A 145 -1.69 -21.89 -4.75
N ILE A 146 -0.94 -20.81 -4.57
CA ILE A 146 0.35 -20.81 -3.86
C ILE A 146 0.11 -20.85 -2.35
N ASN A 147 -0.86 -20.07 -1.87
CA ASN A 147 -1.02 -19.77 -0.45
C ASN A 147 -2.25 -20.41 0.19
N THR A 148 -2.97 -21.30 -0.50
CA THR A 148 -4.08 -22.09 0.08
C THR A 148 -4.08 -23.53 -0.45
N ASN A 149 -4.85 -24.42 0.19
CA ASN A 149 -4.99 -25.82 -0.21
C ASN A 149 -6.11 -26.07 -1.24
N ASN A 150 -6.48 -25.07 -2.05
CA ASN A 150 -7.52 -25.23 -3.05
C ASN A 150 -6.97 -25.86 -4.34
N ASP A 151 -7.65 -26.88 -4.86
CA ASP A 151 -7.28 -27.53 -6.13
C ASP A 151 -8.04 -26.95 -7.33
N SER A 152 -9.19 -26.32 -7.10
CA SER A 152 -10.00 -25.65 -8.11
C SER A 152 -10.64 -24.39 -7.54
N ILE A 153 -10.66 -23.33 -8.35
CA ILE A 153 -11.14 -22.01 -7.93
C ILE A 153 -11.90 -21.34 -9.07
N THR A 154 -12.80 -20.43 -8.71
CA THR A 154 -13.39 -19.45 -9.60
C THR A 154 -12.98 -18.05 -9.16
N ILE A 155 -12.27 -17.33 -10.02
CA ILE A 155 -11.90 -15.93 -9.77
C ILE A 155 -12.71 -15.04 -10.69
N VAL A 156 -13.43 -14.09 -10.12
CA VAL A 156 -14.02 -12.95 -10.83
C VAL A 156 -13.11 -11.75 -10.60
N SER A 157 -12.84 -10.95 -11.63
CA SER A 157 -12.17 -9.66 -11.46
C SER A 157 -12.95 -8.52 -12.10
N ASN A 158 -12.91 -7.36 -11.45
CA ASN A 158 -13.47 -6.11 -11.97
C ASN A 158 -12.69 -4.91 -11.40
N LEU A 159 -13.24 -3.70 -11.54
CA LEU A 159 -12.64 -2.47 -11.04
C LEU A 159 -13.57 -1.72 -10.09
N VAL A 160 -12.98 -1.03 -9.12
CA VAL A 160 -13.66 -0.06 -8.28
C VAL A 160 -13.04 1.33 -8.46
N ASP A 161 -13.89 2.35 -8.39
CA ASP A 161 -13.49 3.75 -8.52
C ASP A 161 -12.91 4.27 -7.20
N TYR A 162 -11.61 4.54 -7.21
CA TYR A 162 -10.88 5.05 -6.06
C TYR A 162 -11.46 6.37 -5.51
N ASN A 163 -12.04 7.21 -6.37
CA ASN A 163 -12.57 8.53 -5.98
C ASN A 163 -14.06 8.49 -5.58
N ASN A 164 -14.77 7.39 -5.83
CA ASN A 164 -16.20 7.28 -5.60
C ASN A 164 -16.53 6.19 -4.56
N SER A 165 -15.89 6.30 -3.40
CA SER A 165 -16.10 5.40 -2.26
C SER A 165 -15.91 3.92 -2.64
N TYR A 166 -15.00 3.64 -3.56
CA TYR A 166 -14.70 2.29 -4.04
C TYR A 166 -15.92 1.52 -4.59
N LYS A 167 -16.88 2.24 -5.16
CA LYS A 167 -18.00 1.62 -5.90
C LYS A 167 -17.47 0.97 -7.17
N LYS A 168 -18.14 -0.10 -7.60
CA LYS A 168 -17.85 -0.74 -8.90
C LYS A 168 -17.87 0.31 -10.00
N LEU A 169 -16.80 0.37 -10.78
CA LEU A 169 -16.66 1.33 -11.87
C LEU A 169 -17.63 0.95 -13.00
N LYS A 170 -18.36 1.94 -13.54
CA LYS A 170 -19.35 1.69 -14.58
C LYS A 170 -18.64 1.33 -15.89
N ASP A 171 -19.18 0.35 -16.61
CA ASP A 171 -18.60 -0.13 -17.88
C ASP A 171 -17.16 -0.69 -17.71
N SER A 172 -16.78 -1.07 -16.48
CA SER A 172 -15.49 -1.71 -16.21
C SER A 172 -15.42 -3.09 -16.88
N PRO A 173 -14.27 -3.47 -17.45
CA PRO A 173 -14.05 -4.85 -17.87
C PRO A 173 -14.22 -5.80 -16.68
N GLU A 174 -14.88 -6.92 -16.92
CA GLU A 174 -15.07 -7.98 -15.94
C GLU A 174 -14.62 -9.30 -16.56
N TYR A 175 -13.81 -10.03 -15.80
CA TYR A 175 -13.29 -11.32 -16.22
C TYR A 175 -13.64 -12.40 -15.22
N THR A 176 -13.77 -13.64 -15.70
CA THR A 176 -14.00 -14.80 -14.85
C THR A 176 -13.21 -15.99 -15.38
N ALA A 177 -12.52 -16.68 -14.49
CA ALA A 177 -11.84 -17.94 -14.78
C ALA A 177 -12.26 -18.99 -13.75
N THR A 178 -12.63 -20.17 -14.23
CA THR A 178 -12.72 -21.39 -13.42
C THR A 178 -11.57 -22.29 -13.84
N ILE A 179 -10.68 -22.62 -12.91
CA ILE A 179 -9.44 -23.31 -13.26
C ILE A 179 -8.98 -24.19 -12.11
N THR A 180 -8.23 -25.24 -12.44
CA THR A 180 -7.54 -26.10 -11.47
C THR A 180 -6.07 -25.73 -11.31
N LYS A 181 -5.47 -26.10 -10.18
CA LYS A 181 -4.05 -25.87 -9.89
C LYS A 181 -3.13 -26.46 -10.98
N ASP A 182 -3.45 -27.67 -11.43
CA ASP A 182 -2.73 -28.37 -12.49
C ASP A 182 -2.83 -27.67 -13.85
N GLN A 183 -4.00 -27.15 -14.20
CA GLN A 183 -4.17 -26.37 -15.44
C GLN A 183 -3.35 -25.07 -15.37
N ALA A 184 -3.43 -24.35 -14.25
CA ALA A 184 -2.67 -23.12 -14.06
C ALA A 184 -1.16 -23.37 -14.16
N LEU A 185 -0.64 -24.44 -13.54
CA LEU A 185 0.76 -24.85 -13.65
C LEU A 185 1.16 -25.13 -15.11
N LYS A 186 0.40 -25.98 -15.82
CA LYS A 186 0.69 -26.36 -17.21
C LYS A 186 0.67 -25.16 -18.16
N ILE A 187 -0.22 -24.20 -17.93
CA ILE A 187 -0.28 -22.97 -18.73
C ILE A 187 0.97 -22.13 -18.45
N THR A 188 1.29 -21.87 -17.19
CA THR A 188 2.44 -21.03 -16.82
C THR A 188 3.78 -21.60 -17.32
N GLN A 189 3.94 -22.92 -17.31
CA GLN A 189 5.14 -23.60 -17.82
C GLN A 189 5.44 -23.33 -19.30
N LYS A 190 4.46 -22.88 -20.10
CA LYS A 190 4.67 -22.49 -21.50
C LYS A 190 5.40 -21.16 -21.64
N TYR A 191 5.37 -20.32 -20.60
CA TYR A 191 5.86 -18.95 -20.62
C TYR A 191 7.08 -18.76 -19.71
N ILE A 192 7.14 -19.53 -18.61
CA ILE A 192 8.14 -19.38 -17.56
C ILE A 192 8.63 -20.78 -17.14
N PRO A 193 9.95 -21.01 -17.06
CA PRO A 193 10.50 -22.30 -16.65
C PRO A 193 10.33 -22.51 -15.14
N ILE A 194 9.22 -23.11 -14.75
CA ILE A 194 8.91 -23.46 -13.35
C ILE A 194 8.60 -24.96 -13.21
N ASN A 195 8.92 -25.52 -12.05
CA ASN A 195 8.54 -26.87 -11.65
C ASN A 195 7.26 -26.86 -10.82
N SER A 196 7.02 -25.78 -10.07
CA SER A 196 5.86 -25.60 -9.21
C SER A 196 5.36 -24.15 -9.24
N LEU A 197 4.09 -23.91 -8.88
CA LEU A 197 3.57 -22.55 -8.75
C LEU A 197 4.29 -21.74 -7.66
N ASN A 198 4.90 -22.40 -6.66
CA ASN A 198 5.70 -21.74 -5.63
C ASN A 198 6.99 -21.13 -6.19
N ASP A 199 7.43 -21.54 -7.37
CA ASP A 199 8.60 -20.95 -8.05
C ASP A 199 8.28 -19.55 -8.60
N LEU A 200 7.01 -19.14 -8.60
CA LEU A 200 6.57 -17.80 -9.02
C LEU A 200 6.77 -16.74 -7.94
N ILE A 201 7.19 -17.12 -6.73
CA ILE A 201 7.43 -16.18 -5.62
C ILE A 201 8.87 -16.21 -5.12
N ASP A 202 9.36 -15.05 -4.67
CA ASP A 202 10.69 -14.86 -4.10
C ASP A 202 10.68 -14.94 -2.56
N GLU A 203 11.84 -14.81 -1.95
CA GLU A 203 12.05 -14.76 -0.50
C GLU A 203 11.30 -13.63 0.22
N ASN A 204 10.78 -12.64 -0.51
CA ASN A 204 10.06 -11.49 0.02
C ASN A 204 8.53 -11.64 -0.13
N CYS A 205 8.03 -12.86 -0.34
CA CYS A 205 6.61 -13.15 -0.62
C CYS A 205 6.09 -12.46 -1.91
N SER A 206 6.99 -11.88 -2.71
CA SER A 206 6.64 -11.14 -3.92
C SER A 206 6.67 -12.06 -5.12
N PHE A 207 5.90 -11.74 -6.15
CA PHE A 207 6.04 -12.43 -7.43
C PHE A 207 7.45 -12.18 -8.00
N THR A 208 8.09 -13.23 -8.52
CA THR A 208 9.44 -13.11 -9.09
C THR A 208 9.46 -12.10 -10.22
N LYS A 209 10.65 -11.51 -10.46
CA LYS A 209 10.87 -10.60 -11.58
C LYS A 209 10.39 -11.19 -12.91
N GLN A 210 10.69 -12.46 -13.18
CA GLN A 210 10.29 -13.11 -14.42
C GLN A 210 8.77 -13.21 -14.57
N PHE A 211 8.05 -13.51 -13.50
CA PHE A 211 6.59 -13.54 -13.54
C PHE A 211 5.97 -12.15 -13.68
N ASN A 212 6.57 -11.15 -13.04
CA ASN A 212 6.15 -9.76 -13.21
C ASN A 212 6.43 -9.23 -14.63
N GLU A 213 7.54 -9.62 -15.27
CA GLU A 213 7.80 -9.28 -16.67
C GLU A 213 6.72 -9.83 -17.62
N LEU A 214 6.10 -10.98 -17.31
CA LEU A 214 4.96 -11.50 -18.05
C LEU A 214 3.66 -10.74 -17.70
N ARG A 215 3.36 -10.54 -16.40
CA ARG A 215 2.13 -9.88 -15.92
C ARG A 215 2.00 -8.40 -16.31
N TYR A 216 3.13 -7.71 -16.41
CA TYR A 216 3.20 -6.28 -16.70
C TYR A 216 3.70 -6.00 -18.13
N ASP A 217 3.61 -6.97 -19.03
CA ASP A 217 3.91 -6.78 -20.44
C ASP A 217 2.75 -6.09 -21.18
N ASP A 218 2.64 -4.78 -20.97
CA ASP A 218 1.66 -3.94 -21.68
C ASP A 218 1.99 -3.77 -23.17
N SER A 219 3.19 -4.19 -23.58
CA SER A 219 3.60 -4.17 -24.99
C SER A 219 3.14 -5.40 -25.78
N GLY A 220 2.66 -6.45 -25.09
CA GLY A 220 2.28 -7.74 -25.68
C GLY A 220 3.45 -8.60 -26.20
N LYS A 221 4.70 -8.15 -26.07
CA LYS A 221 5.89 -8.82 -26.63
C LYS A 221 6.27 -10.11 -25.89
N LYS A 222 5.97 -10.19 -24.59
CA LYS A 222 6.15 -11.35 -23.71
C LYS A 222 4.91 -12.25 -23.69
N GLY A 223 3.78 -11.77 -24.21
CA GLY A 223 2.59 -12.58 -24.48
C GLY A 223 1.58 -12.63 -23.33
N PHE A 224 1.48 -11.56 -22.54
CA PHE A 224 0.51 -11.47 -21.43
C PHE A 224 -0.92 -11.81 -21.86
N ASP A 225 -1.41 -11.22 -22.96
CA ASP A 225 -2.77 -11.48 -23.44
C ASP A 225 -3.01 -12.94 -23.80
N LYS A 226 -2.02 -13.60 -24.42
CA LYS A 226 -2.13 -15.01 -24.75
C LYS A 226 -2.16 -15.87 -23.47
N PHE A 227 -1.30 -15.58 -22.52
CA PHE A 227 -1.27 -16.24 -21.22
C PHE A 227 -2.61 -16.07 -20.49
N PHE A 228 -3.13 -14.85 -20.44
CA PHE A 228 -4.42 -14.52 -19.85
C PHE A 228 -5.59 -15.27 -20.52
N ASN A 229 -5.60 -15.31 -21.86
CA ASN A 229 -6.62 -16.01 -22.62
C ASN A 229 -6.60 -17.53 -22.35
N GLU A 230 -5.42 -18.14 -22.23
CA GLU A 230 -5.31 -19.56 -21.88
C GLU A 230 -5.82 -19.87 -20.47
N LEU A 231 -5.63 -18.96 -19.50
CA LEU A 231 -6.18 -19.10 -18.15
C LEU A 231 -7.71 -19.00 -18.11
N THR A 232 -8.30 -18.22 -19.01
CA THR A 232 -9.75 -17.91 -19.03
C THR A 232 -10.57 -18.76 -20.01
N ALA A 233 -9.91 -19.49 -20.91
CA ALA A 233 -10.57 -20.29 -21.96
C ALA A 233 -11.29 -21.56 -21.46
N ASN A 234 -11.04 -22.01 -20.22
CA ASN A 234 -11.60 -23.25 -19.68
C ASN A 234 -12.99 -22.99 -19.08
N LYS A 235 -14.02 -23.02 -19.93
CA LYS A 235 -15.43 -23.10 -19.51
C LYS A 235 -15.97 -24.50 -19.74
#